data_AF-A0A2A2T4T2-F1
#
_entry.id   AF-A0A2A2T4T2-F1
#
_cell.length_a   1.000
_cell.length_b   1.000
_cell.length_c   1.000
_cell.angle_alpha   90.00
_cell.angle_beta   90.00
_cell.angle_gamma   90.00
#
_symmetry.space_group_name_H-M   'P 1'
#
loop_
_entity.id
_entity.type
_entity.pdbx_description
1 polymer ?
#
loop_
_entity_poly.entity_id
_entity_poly.type
_entity_poly.pdbx_seq_one_letter_code
_entity_poly.pdbx_strand_id
1 'polypeptide(L)'
;MIEDNGYEDVVRFSRKPRSKSSFVQNFYGVPGHIYIARNDAHRDGIYKIGLTTRMNPQVRIDEINRQAREARVTGHIGQLRLIESFETIDCGRAESTIHAQLASCRYAHNREFFQCSLDEATAVIRSVIDNLEQVLRETGKTPQQLEYENRRMLQEQEQRRREEAERRSMAEREVHRLYTQMLEDRFPEPRIWPYWIAGTVLMGIVMPMFGKESIPGILLAGMFAGLVLHAYFSHRRTQSAKYKAIEAARDQELELIKSGRSRFLSHPQL
;
A
#
# COMPACT_ATOMS: atom_id res chain seq x y z
N MET A 1 -10.08 -9.31 -65.64
CA MET A 1 -9.00 -9.61 -64.70
C MET A 1 -8.61 -8.32 -64.03
N ILE A 2 -9.29 -8.00 -62.93
CA ILE A 2 -8.97 -6.90 -62.01
C ILE A 2 -9.22 -7.47 -60.62
N GLU A 3 -8.20 -7.34 -59.80
CA GLU A 3 -8.09 -7.79 -58.42
C GLU A 3 -9.04 -7.01 -57.52
N ASP A 4 -9.70 -7.70 -56.59
CA ASP A 4 -10.22 -7.08 -55.36
C ASP A 4 -10.27 -8.14 -54.25
N ASN A 5 -9.11 -8.45 -53.67
CA ASN A 5 -9.01 -9.29 -52.48
C ASN A 5 -9.23 -8.41 -51.24
N GLY A 6 -10.51 -8.22 -50.92
CA GLY A 6 -10.97 -7.56 -49.71
C GLY A 6 -10.56 -8.35 -48.46
N TYR A 7 -9.85 -7.63 -47.59
CA TYR A 7 -9.43 -7.98 -46.24
C TYR A 7 -10.66 -8.32 -45.36
N GLU A 8 -10.97 -9.61 -45.15
CA GLU A 8 -11.89 -10.04 -44.08
C GLU A 8 -11.10 -10.30 -42.79
N ASP A 9 -10.86 -9.23 -42.04
CA ASP A 9 -10.35 -9.30 -40.67
C ASP A 9 -11.52 -9.58 -39.71
N VAL A 10 -11.85 -10.86 -39.56
CA VAL A 10 -12.94 -11.33 -38.67
C VAL A 10 -12.44 -11.29 -37.23
N VAL A 11 -12.40 -10.10 -36.63
CA VAL A 11 -12.14 -9.93 -35.20
C VAL A 11 -13.36 -10.41 -34.40
N ARG A 12 -13.36 -11.71 -34.07
CA ARG A 12 -14.22 -12.29 -33.03
C ARG A 12 -13.84 -11.66 -31.69
N PHE A 13 -14.51 -10.57 -31.32
CA PHE A 13 -14.45 -10.01 -29.98
C PHE A 13 -15.10 -10.97 -28.97
N SER A 14 -14.30 -11.91 -28.47
CA SER A 14 -14.57 -12.60 -27.21
C SER A 14 -14.44 -11.58 -26.07
N ARG A 15 -15.54 -10.90 -25.73
CA ARG A 15 -15.57 -9.99 -24.58
C ARG A 15 -15.71 -10.82 -23.31
N LYS A 16 -14.59 -11.01 -22.59
CA LYS A 16 -14.62 -11.35 -21.16
C LYS A 16 -15.57 -10.37 -20.43
N PRO A 17 -16.36 -10.81 -19.44
CA PRO A 17 -17.23 -9.92 -18.68
C PRO A 17 -16.38 -8.87 -17.97
N ARG A 18 -16.50 -7.61 -18.40
CA ARG A 18 -15.89 -6.47 -17.73
C ARG A 18 -16.50 -6.34 -16.33
N SER A 19 -15.67 -6.18 -15.30
CA SER A 19 -16.13 -5.81 -13.96
C SER A 19 -17.06 -4.59 -14.06
N LYS A 20 -18.23 -4.62 -13.42
CA LYS A 20 -19.19 -3.50 -13.41
C LYS A 20 -18.56 -2.16 -13.03
N SER A 21 -17.54 -2.16 -12.17
CA SER A 21 -16.80 -0.94 -11.80
C SER A 21 -16.17 -0.24 -13.00
N SER A 22 -15.68 -1.01 -13.99
CA SER A 22 -15.05 -0.46 -15.19
C SER A 22 -16.04 0.18 -16.17
N PHE A 23 -17.34 -0.14 -16.09
CA PHE A 23 -18.35 0.47 -16.96
C PHE A 23 -18.76 1.86 -16.47
N VAL A 24 -19.10 1.98 -15.18
CA VAL A 24 -19.51 3.24 -14.55
C VAL A 24 -18.39 4.27 -14.57
N GLN A 25 -17.14 3.84 -14.39
CA GLN A 25 -15.96 4.71 -14.47
C GLN A 25 -15.81 5.42 -15.82
N ASN A 26 -16.31 4.86 -16.92
CA ASN A 26 -16.28 5.53 -18.23
C ASN A 26 -17.22 6.74 -18.32
N PHE A 27 -18.17 6.87 -17.37
CA PHE A 27 -19.13 7.97 -17.31
C PHE A 27 -18.79 9.01 -16.24
N TYR A 28 -17.62 8.89 -15.59
CA TYR A 28 -17.16 9.92 -14.68
C TYR A 28 -16.94 11.22 -15.46
N GLY A 29 -17.39 12.34 -14.90
CA GLY A 29 -17.33 13.67 -15.51
C GLY A 29 -18.28 13.88 -16.69
N VAL A 30 -19.16 12.93 -17.00
CA VAL A 30 -20.07 13.00 -18.14
C VAL A 30 -21.46 13.44 -17.69
N PRO A 31 -22.03 14.53 -18.24
CA PRO A 31 -23.41 14.93 -17.96
C PRO A 31 -24.41 13.88 -18.42
N GLY A 32 -25.51 13.74 -17.69
CA GLY A 32 -26.56 12.79 -18.03
C GLY A 32 -27.67 12.77 -17.00
N HIS A 33 -28.36 11.65 -16.93
CA HIS A 33 -29.47 11.44 -16.00
C HIS A 33 -29.22 10.24 -15.10
N ILE A 34 -29.59 10.39 -13.83
CA ILE A 34 -29.88 9.28 -12.93
C ILE A 34 -31.37 8.96 -13.06
N TYR A 35 -31.72 7.71 -13.30
CA TYR A 35 -33.11 7.29 -13.41
C TYR A 35 -33.48 6.26 -12.35
N ILE A 36 -34.74 6.32 -11.93
CA ILE A 36 -35.41 5.31 -11.12
C ILE A 36 -36.39 4.58 -12.03
N ALA A 37 -36.29 3.26 -12.11
CA ALA A 37 -37.20 2.43 -12.87
C ALA A 37 -37.79 1.31 -12.02
N ARG A 38 -39.01 0.88 -12.31
CA ARG A 38 -39.68 -0.22 -11.61
C ARG A 38 -40.01 -1.33 -12.59
N ASN A 39 -39.82 -2.58 -12.17
CA ASN A 39 -40.33 -3.73 -12.91
C ASN A 39 -41.69 -4.14 -12.32
N ASP A 40 -42.71 -4.27 -13.17
CA ASP A 40 -44.07 -4.63 -12.77
C ASP A 40 -44.18 -6.04 -12.18
N ALA A 41 -43.23 -6.93 -12.49
CA ALA A 41 -43.18 -8.27 -11.92
C ALA A 41 -42.55 -8.32 -10.50
N HIS A 42 -41.93 -7.23 -10.04
CA HIS A 42 -41.38 -7.14 -8.70
C HIS A 42 -42.43 -6.65 -7.69
N ARG A 43 -42.25 -7.05 -6.42
CA ARG A 43 -43.02 -6.49 -5.29
C ARG A 43 -42.83 -4.97 -5.21
N ASP A 44 -43.79 -4.29 -4.60
CA ASP A 44 -43.66 -2.86 -4.29
C ASP A 44 -42.38 -2.56 -3.50
N GLY A 45 -41.83 -1.36 -3.70
CA GLY A 45 -40.61 -0.90 -3.03
C GLY A 45 -39.30 -1.45 -3.60
N ILE A 46 -39.33 -2.14 -4.76
CA ILE A 46 -38.10 -2.58 -5.46
C ILE A 46 -37.88 -1.72 -6.70
N TYR A 47 -36.84 -0.88 -6.64
CA TYR A 47 -36.50 0.04 -7.70
C TYR A 47 -35.13 -0.27 -8.30
N LYS A 48 -35.02 -0.12 -9.62
CA LYS A 48 -33.76 -0.07 -10.34
C LYS A 48 -33.27 1.37 -10.36
N ILE A 49 -32.03 1.60 -9.95
CA ILE A 49 -31.38 2.91 -10.05
C ILE A 49 -30.20 2.77 -10.99
N GLY A 50 -30.18 3.57 -12.05
CA GLY A 50 -29.09 3.54 -13.02
C GLY A 50 -28.86 4.90 -13.67
N LEU A 51 -27.86 4.94 -14.54
CA LEU A 51 -27.47 6.16 -15.26
C LEU A 51 -27.69 6.04 -16.77
N THR A 52 -27.84 7.19 -17.42
CA THR A 52 -27.79 7.28 -18.88
C THR A 52 -27.27 8.63 -19.33
N THR A 53 -26.56 8.64 -20.46
CA THR A 53 -26.17 9.87 -21.18
C THR A 53 -27.13 10.22 -22.31
N ARG A 54 -28.22 9.44 -22.47
CA ARG A 54 -29.27 9.77 -23.43
C ARG A 54 -30.05 10.97 -22.91
N MET A 55 -30.34 11.91 -23.80
CA MET A 55 -31.14 13.10 -23.51
C MET A 55 -32.55 12.75 -23.00
N ASN A 56 -33.10 11.60 -23.40
CA ASN A 56 -34.35 11.08 -22.88
C ASN A 56 -34.12 9.73 -22.17
N PRO A 57 -34.28 9.67 -20.83
CA PRO A 57 -34.11 8.44 -20.07
C PRO A 57 -35.04 7.29 -20.49
N GLN A 58 -36.23 7.60 -21.02
CA GLN A 58 -37.17 6.58 -21.50
C GLN A 58 -36.55 5.71 -22.61
N VAL A 59 -35.72 6.31 -23.48
CA VAL A 59 -35.02 5.58 -24.55
C VAL A 59 -34.12 4.48 -23.96
N ARG A 60 -33.44 4.76 -22.84
CA ARG A 60 -32.61 3.75 -22.17
C ARG A 60 -33.45 2.63 -21.58
N ILE A 61 -34.61 2.94 -21.00
CA ILE A 61 -35.54 1.93 -20.48
C ILE A 61 -36.04 1.02 -21.61
N ASP A 62 -36.42 1.60 -22.75
CA ASP A 62 -36.89 0.85 -23.91
C ASP A 62 -35.81 -0.06 -24.50
N GLU A 63 -34.56 0.41 -24.55
CA GLU A 63 -33.40 -0.40 -24.94
C GLU A 63 -33.20 -1.60 -24.01
N ILE A 64 -33.28 -1.40 -22.69
CA ILE A 64 -33.12 -2.48 -21.71
C ILE A 64 -34.25 -3.50 -21.87
N ASN A 65 -35.50 -3.03 -22.00
CA ASN A 65 -36.65 -3.90 -22.22
C ASN A 65 -36.52 -4.69 -23.54
N ARG A 66 -36.07 -4.04 -24.62
CA ARG A 66 -35.82 -4.71 -25.91
C ARG A 66 -34.74 -5.78 -25.79
N GLN A 67 -33.61 -5.47 -25.16
CA GLN A 67 -32.52 -6.42 -24.93
C GLN A 67 -32.98 -7.62 -24.08
N ALA A 68 -33.78 -7.39 -23.04
CA ALA A 68 -34.33 -8.46 -22.21
C ALA A 68 -35.24 -9.41 -23.00
N ARG A 69 -36.06 -8.88 -23.92
CA ARG A 69 -36.92 -9.68 -24.82
C ARG A 69 -36.11 -10.51 -25.81
N GLU A 70 -35.14 -9.88 -26.48
CA GLU A 70 -34.32 -10.52 -27.52
C GLU A 70 -33.42 -11.62 -26.96
N ALA A 71 -32.87 -11.41 -25.76
CA ALA A 71 -31.91 -12.33 -25.16
C ALA A 71 -32.54 -13.64 -24.62
N ARG A 72 -33.88 -13.83 -24.73
CA ARG A 72 -34.62 -15.01 -24.20
C ARG A 72 -34.17 -15.44 -22.80
N VAL A 73 -33.75 -14.49 -21.96
CA VAL A 73 -33.20 -14.80 -20.64
C VAL A 73 -34.38 -15.22 -19.77
N THR A 74 -34.45 -16.52 -19.47
CA THR A 74 -35.51 -17.20 -18.70
C THR A 74 -35.73 -16.66 -17.28
N GLY A 75 -34.98 -15.64 -16.85
CA GLY A 75 -35.07 -15.00 -15.53
C GLY A 75 -35.54 -13.54 -15.50
N HIS A 76 -35.91 -12.93 -16.63
CA HIS A 76 -36.49 -11.58 -16.66
C HIS A 76 -38.00 -11.64 -16.93
N ILE A 77 -38.79 -11.69 -15.86
CA ILE A 77 -40.25 -11.55 -15.93
C ILE A 77 -40.58 -10.05 -15.82
N GLY A 78 -41.47 -9.55 -16.68
CA GLY A 78 -41.99 -8.17 -16.64
C GLY A 78 -41.20 -7.14 -17.47
N GLN A 79 -41.68 -5.90 -17.47
CA GLN A 79 -41.08 -4.76 -18.17
C GLN A 79 -40.69 -3.67 -17.17
N LEU A 80 -39.56 -3.02 -17.41
CA LEU A 80 -39.17 -1.83 -16.67
C LEU A 80 -39.97 -0.63 -17.15
N ARG A 81 -40.49 0.16 -16.23
CA ARG A 81 -41.09 1.47 -16.47
C ARG A 81 -40.27 2.54 -15.78
N LEU A 82 -40.06 3.66 -16.46
CA LEU A 82 -39.43 4.84 -15.86
C LEU A 82 -40.39 5.42 -14.82
N ILE A 83 -39.88 5.70 -13.62
CA ILE A 83 -40.63 6.33 -12.54
C ILE A 83 -40.26 7.79 -12.43
N GLU A 84 -38.96 8.08 -12.30
CA GLU A 84 -38.43 9.43 -12.15
C GLU A 84 -37.02 9.48 -12.73
N SER A 85 -36.56 10.69 -13.09
CA SER A 85 -35.19 10.92 -13.54
C SER A 85 -34.68 12.30 -13.11
N PHE A 86 -33.38 12.39 -12.87
CA PHE A 86 -32.70 13.58 -12.35
C PHE A 86 -31.50 13.89 -13.24
N GLU A 87 -31.42 15.13 -13.72
CA GLU A 87 -30.25 15.62 -14.44
C GLU A 87 -29.07 15.80 -13.50
N THR A 88 -27.86 15.56 -14.00
CA THR A 88 -26.64 15.76 -13.25
C THR A 88 -25.48 16.03 -14.20
N ILE A 89 -24.54 16.84 -13.73
CA ILE A 89 -23.29 17.18 -14.42
C ILE A 89 -22.30 16.00 -14.50
N ASP A 90 -22.43 15.00 -13.63
CA ASP A 90 -21.55 13.83 -13.56
C ASP A 90 -22.35 12.57 -13.19
N CYS A 91 -22.99 11.95 -14.20
CA CYS A 91 -23.87 10.82 -13.98
C CYS A 91 -23.15 9.56 -13.50
N GLY A 92 -21.87 9.39 -13.87
CA GLY A 92 -21.04 8.27 -13.42
C GLY A 92 -20.73 8.34 -11.92
N ARG A 93 -20.27 9.49 -11.43
CA ARG A 93 -19.99 9.65 -9.99
C ARG A 93 -21.25 9.67 -9.17
N ALA A 94 -22.30 10.34 -9.65
CA ALA A 94 -23.58 10.35 -8.97
C ALA A 94 -24.09 8.92 -8.75
N GLU A 95 -24.18 8.10 -9.81
CA GLU A 95 -24.65 6.72 -9.69
C GLU A 95 -23.80 5.88 -8.73
N SER A 96 -22.47 5.98 -8.83
CA SER A 96 -21.55 5.25 -7.98
C SER A 96 -21.74 5.62 -6.50
N THR A 97 -21.89 6.90 -6.19
CA THR A 97 -22.10 7.39 -4.81
C THR A 97 -23.49 7.00 -4.30
N ILE A 98 -24.54 7.12 -5.12
CA ILE A 98 -25.90 6.69 -4.78
C ILE A 98 -25.92 5.20 -4.45
N HIS A 99 -25.27 4.37 -5.27
CA HIS A 99 -25.20 2.92 -5.05
C HIS A 99 -24.46 2.54 -3.77
N ALA A 100 -23.45 3.33 -3.40
CA ALA A 100 -22.73 3.15 -2.15
C ALA A 100 -23.59 3.54 -0.94
N GLN A 101 -24.33 4.65 -1.00
CA GLN A 101 -25.23 5.09 0.07
C GLN A 101 -26.42 4.13 0.25
N LEU A 102 -26.97 3.61 -0.84
CA LEU A 102 -28.07 2.64 -0.84
C LEU A 102 -27.58 1.18 -0.73
N ALA A 103 -26.31 0.95 -0.38
CA ALA A 103 -25.76 -0.41 -0.36
C ALA A 103 -26.48 -1.32 0.66
N SER A 104 -26.94 -0.78 1.78
CA SER A 104 -27.64 -1.52 2.83
C SER A 104 -29.02 -2.03 2.40
N CYS A 105 -29.69 -1.33 1.49
CA CYS A 105 -31.01 -1.69 0.99
C CYS A 105 -30.97 -2.44 -0.35
N ARG A 106 -29.80 -2.91 -0.79
CA ARG A 106 -29.64 -3.61 -2.07
C ARG A 106 -30.41 -4.94 -2.08
N TYR A 107 -31.39 -5.09 -2.99
CA TYR A 107 -32.27 -6.26 -3.06
C TYR A 107 -31.55 -7.56 -3.47
N ALA A 108 -30.51 -7.47 -4.31
CA ALA A 108 -29.70 -8.61 -4.70
C ALA A 108 -28.25 -8.18 -4.93
N HIS A 109 -27.29 -8.94 -4.39
CA HIS A 109 -25.87 -8.57 -4.31
C HIS A 109 -25.21 -8.19 -5.66
N ASN A 110 -25.75 -8.65 -6.80
CA ASN A 110 -25.18 -8.39 -8.13
C ASN A 110 -26.04 -7.51 -9.05
N ARG A 111 -27.12 -6.88 -8.56
CA ARG A 111 -28.01 -6.09 -9.42
C ARG A 111 -28.20 -4.67 -8.90
N GLU A 112 -28.52 -3.78 -9.83
CA GLU A 112 -28.78 -2.36 -9.61
C GLU A 112 -30.22 -2.15 -9.07
N PHE A 113 -30.69 -3.08 -8.24
CA PHE A 113 -32.03 -3.05 -7.64
C PHE A 113 -31.93 -2.88 -6.13
N PHE A 114 -32.74 -1.99 -5.59
CA PHE A 114 -32.75 -1.55 -4.21
C PHE A 114 -34.17 -1.69 -3.65
N GLN A 115 -34.28 -2.25 -2.45
CA GLN A 115 -35.52 -2.39 -1.70
C GLN A 115 -35.64 -1.21 -0.73
N CYS A 116 -36.27 -0.13 -1.18
CA CYS A 116 -36.40 1.14 -0.45
C CYS A 116 -37.70 1.85 -0.87
N SER A 117 -38.09 2.88 -0.12
CA SER A 117 -39.20 3.73 -0.55
C SER A 117 -38.75 4.65 -1.70
N LEU A 118 -39.70 5.09 -2.54
CA LEU A 118 -39.39 6.06 -3.60
C LEU A 118 -38.83 7.36 -3.02
N ASP A 119 -39.40 7.83 -1.91
CA ASP A 119 -38.98 9.06 -1.22
C ASP A 119 -37.54 8.95 -0.72
N GLU A 120 -37.16 7.80 -0.14
CA GLU A 120 -35.79 7.53 0.31
C GLU A 120 -34.80 7.55 -0.85
N ALA A 121 -35.12 6.86 -1.95
CA ALA A 121 -34.28 6.84 -3.14
C ALA A 121 -34.11 8.26 -3.72
N THR A 122 -35.21 9.00 -3.87
CA THR A 122 -35.22 10.37 -4.39
C THR A 122 -34.44 11.33 -3.48
N ALA A 123 -34.57 11.21 -2.16
CA ALA A 123 -33.82 12.03 -1.21
C ALA A 123 -32.30 11.80 -1.32
N VAL A 124 -31.87 10.54 -1.41
CA VAL A 124 -30.45 10.20 -1.60
C VAL A 124 -29.92 10.73 -2.93
N ILE A 125 -30.67 10.54 -4.02
CA ILE A 125 -30.26 11.01 -5.35
C ILE A 125 -30.09 12.53 -5.38
N ARG A 126 -31.09 13.28 -4.88
CA ARG A 126 -31.03 14.74 -4.82
C ARG A 126 -29.84 15.22 -4.00
N SER A 127 -29.66 14.67 -2.80
CA SER A 127 -28.52 15.00 -1.92
C SER A 127 -27.17 14.77 -2.62
N VAL A 128 -27.00 13.65 -3.32
CA VAL A 128 -25.74 13.37 -4.04
C VAL A 128 -25.52 14.36 -5.19
N ILE A 129 -26.56 14.67 -5.96
CA ILE A 129 -26.45 15.62 -7.08
C ILE A 129 -26.12 17.02 -6.57
N ASP A 130 -26.83 17.50 -5.55
CA ASP A 130 -26.62 18.83 -4.95
C ASP A 130 -25.18 18.97 -4.42
N ASN A 131 -24.67 17.94 -3.74
CA ASN A 131 -23.29 17.93 -3.25
C ASN A 131 -22.26 18.00 -4.38
N LEU A 132 -22.48 17.27 -5.48
CA LEU A 132 -21.59 17.31 -6.64
C LEU A 132 -21.58 18.68 -7.31
N GLU A 133 -22.76 19.30 -7.45
CA GLU A 133 -22.86 20.66 -7.97
C GLU A 133 -22.20 21.69 -7.06
N GLN A 134 -22.39 21.58 -5.74
CA GLN A 134 -21.76 22.46 -4.76
C GLN A 134 -20.23 22.38 -4.84
N VAL A 135 -19.67 21.17 -4.88
CA VAL A 135 -18.22 20.96 -5.04
C VAL A 135 -17.71 21.61 -6.33
N LEU A 136 -18.45 21.47 -7.43
CA LEU A 136 -18.07 22.12 -8.70
C LEU A 136 -18.09 23.65 -8.58
N ARG A 137 -19.13 24.22 -7.94
CA ARG A 137 -19.27 25.68 -7.75
C ARG A 137 -18.16 26.25 -6.87
N GLU A 138 -17.83 25.59 -5.77
CA GLU A 138 -16.83 26.06 -4.80
C GLU A 138 -15.40 25.97 -5.34
N THR A 139 -15.09 24.87 -6.02
CA THR A 139 -13.71 24.61 -6.46
C THR A 139 -13.43 25.13 -7.87
N GLY A 140 -14.46 25.36 -8.68
CA GLY A 140 -14.33 25.61 -10.13
C GLY A 140 -13.71 24.44 -10.88
N LYS A 141 -13.48 23.30 -10.20
CA LYS A 141 -12.83 22.11 -10.71
C LYS A 141 -13.82 20.98 -10.76
N THR A 142 -13.75 20.17 -11.82
CA THR A 142 -14.54 18.96 -11.86
C THR A 142 -14.08 17.99 -10.76
N PRO A 143 -14.96 17.14 -10.22
CA PRO A 143 -14.57 16.12 -9.26
C PRO A 143 -13.40 15.22 -9.72
N GLN A 144 -13.23 15.03 -11.04
CA GLN A 144 -12.07 14.35 -11.62
C GLN A 144 -10.74 15.08 -11.41
N GLN A 145 -10.73 16.40 -11.59
CA GLN A 145 -9.53 17.21 -11.42
C GLN A 145 -9.10 17.21 -9.95
N LEU A 146 -10.06 17.32 -9.02
CA LEU A 146 -9.79 17.25 -7.57
C LEU A 146 -9.20 15.89 -7.17
N GLU A 147 -9.77 14.80 -7.67
CA GLU A 147 -9.26 13.47 -7.36
C GLU A 147 -7.84 13.26 -7.91
N TYR A 148 -7.56 13.76 -9.12
CA TYR A 148 -6.23 13.72 -9.71
C TYR A 148 -5.22 14.53 -8.89
N GLU A 149 -5.57 15.74 -8.47
CA GLU A 149 -4.73 16.59 -7.62
C GLU A 149 -4.46 15.94 -6.27
N ASN A 150 -5.49 15.39 -5.60
CA ASN A 150 -5.33 14.68 -4.34
C ASN A 150 -4.42 13.45 -4.48
N ARG A 151 -4.57 12.69 -5.58
CA ARG A 151 -3.73 11.53 -5.87
C ARG A 151 -2.28 11.94 -6.09
N ARG A 152 -2.03 13.03 -6.82
CA ARG A 152 -0.69 13.58 -7.01
C ARG A 152 -0.06 14.04 -5.70
N MET A 153 -0.82 14.78 -4.89
CA MET A 153 -0.38 15.23 -3.57
C MET A 153 0.00 14.05 -2.66
N LEU A 154 -0.80 12.99 -2.66
CA LEU A 154 -0.51 11.78 -1.89
C LEU A 154 0.77 11.10 -2.37
N GLN A 155 0.95 10.96 -3.69
CA GLN A 155 2.17 10.39 -4.28
C GLN A 155 3.42 11.22 -3.94
N GLU A 156 3.33 12.54 -4.00
CA GLU A 156 4.43 13.44 -3.65
C GLU A 156 4.77 13.35 -2.15
N GLN A 157 3.76 13.24 -1.27
CA GLN A 157 4.00 13.02 0.16
C GLN A 157 4.64 11.65 0.45
N GLU A 158 4.19 10.58 -0.20
CA GLU A 158 4.81 9.27 -0.06
C GLU A 158 6.26 9.28 -0.53
N GLN A 159 6.53 9.94 -1.66
CA GLN A 159 7.89 10.06 -2.19
C GLN A 159 8.78 10.84 -1.22
N ARG A 160 8.33 11.97 -0.69
CA ARG A 160 9.06 12.72 0.33
C ARG A 160 9.33 11.88 1.58
N ARG A 161 8.34 11.11 2.05
CA ARG A 161 8.51 10.21 3.20
C ARG A 161 9.53 9.10 2.91
N ARG A 162 9.56 8.56 1.69
CA ARG A 162 10.57 7.57 1.27
C ARG A 162 11.96 8.19 1.21
N GLU A 163 12.11 9.35 0.58
CA GLU A 163 13.38 10.08 0.50
C GLU A 163 13.90 10.45 1.90
N GLU A 164 13.04 10.90 2.81
CA GLU A 164 13.42 11.18 4.20
C GLU A 164 13.84 9.91 4.95
N ALA A 165 13.12 8.80 4.77
CA ALA A 165 13.48 7.52 5.39
C ALA A 165 14.82 6.99 4.85
N GLU A 166 15.07 7.12 3.54
CA GLU A 166 16.34 6.76 2.91
C GLU A 166 17.49 7.65 3.41
N ARG A 167 17.27 8.97 3.50
CA ARG A 167 18.26 9.89 4.09
C ARG A 167 18.58 9.55 5.54
N ARG A 168 17.57 9.21 6.34
CA ARG A 168 17.75 8.76 7.74
C ARG A 168 18.55 7.46 7.78
N SER A 169 18.18 6.48 6.96
CA SER A 169 18.89 5.19 6.88
C SER A 169 20.36 5.36 6.48
N MET A 170 20.65 6.25 5.51
CA MET A 170 22.03 6.57 5.12
C MET A 170 22.80 7.27 6.24
N ALA A 171 22.18 8.22 6.95
CA ALA A 171 22.80 8.90 8.08
C ALA A 171 23.13 7.92 9.22
N GLU A 172 22.22 6.99 9.54
CA GLU A 172 22.45 5.96 10.56
C GLU A 172 23.60 5.02 10.18
N ARG A 173 23.68 4.60 8.92
CA ARG A 173 24.80 3.78 8.42
C ARG A 173 26.13 4.52 8.49
N GLU A 174 26.14 5.80 8.18
CA GLU A 174 27.35 6.62 8.23
C GLU A 174 27.86 6.76 9.66
N VAL A 175 26.97 7.08 10.61
CA VAL A 175 27.31 7.11 12.04
C VAL A 175 27.83 5.74 12.48
N HIS A 176 27.13 4.66 12.14
CA HIS A 176 27.59 3.31 12.49
C HIS A 176 28.99 3.02 11.95
N ARG A 177 29.26 3.36 10.68
CA ARG A 177 30.56 3.17 10.04
C ARG A 177 31.67 3.95 10.75
N LEU A 178 31.44 5.23 11.02
CA LEU A 178 32.43 6.11 11.67
C LEU A 178 32.78 5.61 13.06
N TYR A 179 31.78 5.25 13.86
CA TYR A 179 32.01 4.76 15.22
C TYR A 179 32.66 3.38 15.25
N THR A 180 32.30 2.49 14.31
CA THR A 180 32.97 1.19 14.17
C THR A 180 34.45 1.37 13.81
N GLN A 181 34.77 2.26 12.87
CA GLN A 181 36.16 2.60 12.55
C GLN A 181 36.93 3.15 13.76
N MET A 182 36.33 4.07 14.52
CA MET A 182 36.96 4.60 15.74
C MET A 182 37.22 3.51 16.80
N LEU A 183 36.30 2.54 16.93
CA LEU A 183 36.48 1.41 17.84
C LEU A 183 37.60 0.48 17.37
N GLU A 184 37.70 0.19 16.08
CA GLU A 184 38.76 -0.64 15.50
C GLU A 184 40.15 0.01 15.65
N ASP A 185 40.26 1.32 15.39
CA ASP A 185 41.52 2.06 15.50
C ASP A 185 42.00 2.16 16.95
N ARG A 186 41.09 2.44 17.88
CA ARG A 186 41.44 2.67 19.30
C ARG A 186 41.51 1.39 20.12
N PHE A 187 40.78 0.36 19.69
CA PHE A 187 40.72 -0.96 20.32
C PHE A 187 40.82 -2.03 19.23
N PRO A 188 42.01 -2.23 18.64
CA PRO A 188 42.20 -3.27 17.64
C PRO A 188 41.89 -4.64 18.23
N GLU A 189 41.32 -5.53 17.42
CA GLU A 189 41.03 -6.88 17.88
C GLU A 189 42.33 -7.58 18.30
N PRO A 190 42.36 -8.13 19.54
CA PRO A 190 43.54 -8.85 19.98
C PRO A 190 43.74 -10.06 19.08
N ARG A 191 44.93 -10.16 18.47
CA ARG A 191 45.30 -11.37 17.72
C ARG A 191 45.21 -12.57 18.65
N ILE A 192 44.68 -13.70 18.18
CA ILE A 192 44.44 -14.88 19.02
C ILE A 192 45.73 -15.63 19.39
N TRP A 193 46.73 -15.57 18.51
CA TRP A 193 47.97 -16.35 18.60
C TRP A 193 48.79 -16.10 19.88
N PRO A 194 49.00 -14.85 20.35
CA PRO A 194 49.63 -14.57 21.64
C PRO A 194 48.97 -15.28 22.83
N TYR A 195 47.64 -15.36 22.86
CA TYR A 195 46.91 -16.03 23.94
C TYR A 195 47.04 -17.54 23.86
N TRP A 196 47.12 -18.11 22.66
CA TRP A 196 47.40 -19.52 22.45
C TRP A 196 48.81 -19.90 22.92
N ILE A 197 49.83 -19.08 22.60
CA ILE A 197 51.18 -19.28 23.14
C ILE A 197 51.14 -19.23 24.67
N ALA A 198 50.52 -18.20 25.25
CA ALA A 198 50.45 -18.03 26.70
C ALA A 198 49.73 -19.19 27.40
N GLY A 199 48.61 -19.65 26.83
CA GLY A 199 47.87 -20.82 27.32
C GLY A 199 48.69 -22.11 27.24
N THR A 200 49.45 -22.30 26.16
CA THR A 200 50.33 -23.47 25.97
C THR A 200 51.49 -23.46 26.96
N VAL A 201 52.14 -22.31 27.16
CA VAL A 201 53.20 -22.16 28.16
C VAL A 201 52.67 -22.43 29.57
N LEU A 202 51.49 -21.89 29.91
CA LEU A 202 50.85 -22.12 31.20
C LEU A 202 50.55 -23.61 31.42
N MET A 203 49.96 -24.28 30.43
CA MET A 203 49.64 -25.72 30.52
C MET A 203 50.90 -26.59 30.57
N GLY A 204 51.98 -26.21 29.89
CA GLY A 204 53.27 -26.90 29.99
C GLY A 204 53.89 -26.87 31.39
N ILE A 205 53.56 -25.85 32.20
CA ILE A 205 54.00 -25.74 33.60
C ILE A 205 53.07 -26.51 34.54
N VAL A 206 51.75 -26.46 34.31
CA VAL A 206 50.73 -27.05 35.20
C VAL A 206 50.60 -28.56 35.02
N MET A 207 50.59 -29.04 33.77
CA MET A 207 50.31 -30.45 33.45
C MET A 207 51.31 -31.47 34.07
N PRO A 208 52.63 -31.22 34.14
CA PRO A 208 53.57 -32.13 34.79
C PRO A 208 53.27 -32.41 36.28
N MET A 209 52.49 -31.54 36.94
CA MET A 209 52.09 -31.74 38.34
C MET A 209 51.02 -32.84 38.51
N PHE A 210 50.40 -33.31 37.42
CA PHE A 210 49.30 -34.27 37.44
C PHE A 210 49.63 -35.63 36.82
N GLY A 211 50.86 -35.88 36.34
CA GLY A 211 51.32 -37.19 35.88
C GLY A 211 52.10 -37.19 34.56
N LYS A 212 52.27 -38.38 33.95
CA LYS A 212 52.96 -38.56 32.66
C LYS A 212 52.07 -38.09 31.51
N GLU A 213 52.33 -36.87 31.05
CA GLU A 213 51.59 -36.22 29.97
C GLU A 213 52.33 -36.32 28.64
N SER A 214 51.58 -36.35 27.55
CA SER A 214 52.12 -36.36 26.18
C SER A 214 52.14 -34.94 25.61
N ILE A 215 53.15 -34.61 24.81
CA ILE A 215 53.29 -33.29 24.16
C ILE A 215 52.00 -32.87 23.39
N PRO A 216 51.31 -33.76 22.65
CA PRO A 216 50.04 -33.41 21.98
C PRO A 216 48.92 -32.98 22.96
N GLY A 217 48.86 -33.59 24.14
CA GLY A 217 47.89 -33.23 25.19
C GLY A 217 48.09 -31.80 25.70
N ILE A 218 49.34 -31.41 25.92
CA ILE A 218 49.71 -30.06 26.37
C ILE A 218 49.32 -28.99 25.33
N LEU A 219 49.53 -29.27 24.04
CA LEU A 219 49.17 -28.34 22.95
C LEU A 219 47.65 -28.12 22.86
N LEU A 220 46.85 -29.19 22.93
CA LEU A 220 45.40 -29.10 22.91
C LEU A 220 44.87 -28.35 24.14
N ALA A 221 45.36 -28.69 25.33
CA ALA A 221 44.99 -27.98 26.56
C ALA A 221 45.37 -26.48 26.50
N GLY A 222 46.54 -26.19 25.92
CA GLY A 222 47.02 -24.83 25.68
C GLY A 222 46.14 -24.01 24.75
N MET A 223 45.62 -24.63 23.69
CA MET A 223 44.67 -24.01 22.76
C MET A 223 43.37 -23.61 23.47
N PHE A 224 42.77 -24.53 24.25
CA PHE A 224 41.56 -24.22 25.01
C PHE A 224 41.78 -23.14 26.06
N ALA A 225 42.89 -23.22 26.81
CA ALA A 225 43.26 -22.17 27.77
C ALA A 225 43.45 -20.81 27.09
N GLY A 226 44.08 -20.80 25.90
CA GLY A 226 44.26 -19.61 25.08
C GLY A 226 42.93 -19.03 24.57
N LEU A 227 41.97 -19.86 24.16
CA LEU A 227 40.63 -19.42 23.80
C LEU A 227 39.88 -18.78 24.98
N VAL A 228 39.98 -19.38 26.17
CA VAL A 228 39.38 -18.84 27.40
C VAL A 228 40.02 -17.50 27.78
N LEU A 229 41.36 -17.40 27.74
CA LEU A 229 42.09 -16.15 27.98
C LEU A 229 41.72 -15.07 26.97
N HIS A 230 41.68 -15.41 25.68
CA HIS A 230 41.25 -14.50 24.62
C HIS A 230 39.83 -13.98 24.88
N ALA A 231 38.87 -14.87 25.17
CA ALA A 231 37.50 -14.48 25.49
C ALA A 231 37.43 -13.57 26.73
N TYR A 232 38.17 -13.90 27.79
CA TYR A 232 38.23 -13.11 29.02
C TYR A 232 38.77 -11.70 28.78
N PHE A 233 39.90 -11.56 28.07
CA PHE A 233 40.50 -10.26 27.79
C PHE A 233 39.67 -9.44 26.80
N SER A 234 39.08 -10.08 25.80
CA SER A 234 38.13 -9.44 24.87
C SER A 234 36.91 -8.91 25.61
N HIS A 235 36.35 -9.67 26.56
CA HIS A 235 35.26 -9.21 27.42
C HIS A 235 35.70 -8.06 28.34
N ARG A 236 36.87 -8.14 28.96
CA ARG A 236 37.37 -7.06 29.84
C ARG A 236 37.62 -5.76 29.07
N ARG A 237 38.03 -5.86 27.80
CA ARG A 237 38.20 -4.73 26.88
C ARG A 237 36.89 -4.01 26.60
N THR A 238 35.83 -4.76 26.24
CA THR A 238 34.50 -4.18 26.01
C THR A 238 33.89 -3.60 27.29
N GLN A 239 34.30 -4.09 28.46
CA GLN A 239 33.91 -3.50 29.75
C GLN A 239 34.65 -2.20 30.12
N SER A 240 35.67 -1.78 29.35
CA SER A 240 36.42 -0.56 29.67
C SER A 240 35.56 0.70 29.57
N ALA A 241 35.74 1.64 30.49
CA ALA A 241 34.96 2.89 30.51
C ALA A 241 35.10 3.70 29.20
N LYS A 242 36.28 3.66 28.58
CA LYS A 242 36.55 4.33 27.30
C LYS A 242 35.78 3.70 26.13
N TYR A 243 35.69 2.37 26.08
CA TYR A 243 34.92 1.67 25.05
C TYR A 243 33.42 2.00 25.19
N LYS A 244 32.89 1.88 26.41
CA LYS A 244 31.49 2.23 26.72
C LYS A 244 31.17 3.69 26.43
N ALA A 245 32.11 4.61 26.64
CA ALA A 245 31.90 6.03 26.33
C ALA A 245 31.71 6.27 24.83
N ILE A 246 32.47 5.57 23.97
CA ILE A 246 32.34 5.68 22.51
C ILE A 246 31.02 5.05 22.03
N GLU A 247 30.63 3.90 22.60
CA GLU A 247 29.32 3.31 22.31
C GLU A 247 28.16 4.20 22.75
N ALA A 248 28.24 4.79 23.95
CA ALA A 248 27.22 5.71 24.45
C ALA A 248 27.10 6.97 23.58
N ALA A 249 28.22 7.51 23.08
CA ALA A 249 28.22 8.63 22.15
C ALA A 249 27.55 8.28 20.80
N ARG A 250 27.84 7.10 20.24
CA ARG A 250 27.16 6.58 19.05
C ARG A 250 25.64 6.50 19.27
N ASP A 251 25.23 5.89 20.37
CA ASP A 251 23.83 5.66 20.66
C ASP A 251 23.09 7.00 20.88
N GLN A 252 23.73 7.98 21.52
CA GLN A 252 23.22 9.35 21.65
C GLN A 252 23.03 10.02 20.28
N GLU A 253 23.99 9.89 19.36
CA GLU A 253 23.86 10.44 18.00
C GLU A 253 22.74 9.77 17.19
N LEU A 254 22.59 8.46 17.31
CA LEU A 254 21.48 7.73 16.68
C LEU A 254 20.12 8.20 17.21
N GLU A 255 20.00 8.44 18.52
CA GLU A 255 18.78 9.02 19.12
C GLU A 255 18.53 10.47 18.67
N LEU A 256 19.57 11.26 18.43
CA LEU A 256 19.44 12.60 17.84
C LEU A 256 18.95 12.55 16.39
N ILE A 257 19.38 11.56 15.60
CA ILE A 257 18.89 11.32 14.23
C ILE A 257 17.42 10.90 14.25
N LYS A 258 17.05 9.95 15.11
CA LYS A 258 15.64 9.50 15.26
C LYS A 258 14.71 10.63 15.71
N SER A 259 15.18 11.50 16.61
CA SER A 259 14.41 12.65 17.08
C SER A 259 14.41 13.85 16.12
N GLY A 260 15.11 13.76 14.97
CA GLY A 260 15.18 14.82 13.96
C GLY A 260 15.96 16.06 14.41
N ARG A 261 16.74 15.95 15.50
CA ARG A 261 17.52 17.07 16.09
C ARG A 261 19.00 17.03 15.74
N SER A 262 19.44 16.03 14.96
CA SER A 262 20.84 15.91 14.58
C SER A 262 21.30 17.15 13.81
N ARG A 263 22.19 17.94 14.43
CA ARG A 263 23.06 18.87 13.72
C ARG A 263 24.22 18.04 13.19
N PHE A 264 24.25 17.84 11.88
CA PHE A 264 25.40 17.23 11.22
C PHE A 264 26.68 17.96 11.62
N LEU A 265 27.69 17.18 12.02
CA LEU A 265 29.10 17.51 12.21
C LEU A 265 29.49 18.29 13.49
N SER A 266 30.17 17.58 14.39
CA SER A 266 31.45 18.04 14.92
C SER A 266 32.25 16.82 15.35
N HIS A 267 33.38 16.56 14.68
CA HIS A 267 34.36 15.56 15.08
C HIS A 267 34.54 15.60 16.61
N PRO A 268 34.41 14.47 17.32
CA PRO A 268 34.83 14.42 18.71
C PRO A 268 36.34 14.59 18.73
N GLN A 269 36.81 15.82 18.99
CA GLN A 269 38.18 16.02 19.44
C GLN A 269 38.26 15.50 20.88
N LEU A 270 38.79 14.29 21.03
CA LEU A 270 39.10 13.64 22.31
C LEU A 270 40.54 13.15 22.33
#